data_AF-A0A923S9X4-F1
#
_entry.id   AF-A0A923S9X4-F1
#
_cell.length_a   1.000
_cell.length_b   1.000
_cell.length_c   1.000
_cell.angle_alpha   90.00
_cell.angle_beta   90.00
_cell.angle_gamma   90.00
#
_symmetry.space_group_name_H-M   'P 1'
#
loop_
_entity.id
_entity.type
_entity.pdbx_description
1 polymer ?
#
loop_
_entity_poly.entity_id
_entity_poly.type
_entity_poly.pdbx_seq_one_letter_code
_entity_poly.pdbx_strand_id
1 'polypeptide(L)'
;MIDVMENIKKLSAALDAETASLHPSGKLLLLGSQDSVFLKAIKRKADQLGINCDHTSNPLPPYRGIVVDSETVSFNSILDPDVDIDHSYSPGMSAVSQAVMDLLIESGLVWEKDITIVGRGHAVKELAKYLDFNNATVTVAHSKTKSLLQATQNRDVVIYATPIITQDISYNTRDLVIDLGNSVPHPDRLNCPYVNRIGQLTVSILLNRFAKKESVWI
;
A
#
# COMPACT_ATOMS: atom_id res chain seq x y z
N MET A 1 4.26 20.18 12.96
CA MET A 1 4.60 19.50 11.70
C MET A 1 4.26 18.03 11.91
N ILE A 2 3.49 17.41 11.00
CA ILE A 2 3.12 16.00 11.13
C ILE A 2 4.39 15.15 10.96
N ASP A 3 4.70 14.30 11.94
CA ASP A 3 5.78 13.33 11.81
C ASP A 3 5.26 12.06 11.14
N VAL A 4 5.22 12.10 9.82
CA VAL A 4 4.70 11.03 8.96
C VAL A 4 5.44 9.72 9.20
N MET A 5 6.76 9.79 9.44
CA MET A 5 7.57 8.59 9.66
C MET A 5 7.30 7.98 11.02
N GLU A 6 7.05 8.80 12.04
CA GLU A 6 6.63 8.30 13.35
C GLU A 6 5.25 7.66 13.29
N ASN A 7 4.30 8.23 12.56
CA ASN A 7 2.99 7.62 12.32
C ASN A 7 3.12 6.24 11.63
N ILE A 8 3.96 6.14 10.61
CA ILE A 8 4.25 4.85 9.94
C ILE A 8 4.80 3.82 10.92
N LYS A 9 5.77 4.21 11.77
CA LYS A 9 6.34 3.30 12.78
C LYS A 9 5.32 2.87 13.80
N LYS A 10 4.55 3.82 14.35
CA LYS A 10 3.50 3.58 15.34
C LYS A 10 2.45 2.59 14.81
N LEU A 11 1.91 2.86 13.62
CA LEU A 11 0.92 1.99 12.97
C LEU A 11 1.50 0.60 12.69
N SER A 12 2.74 0.54 12.17
CA SER A 12 3.41 -0.74 11.92
C SER A 12 3.60 -1.54 13.21
N ALA A 13 4.06 -0.90 14.29
CA ALA A 13 4.28 -1.57 15.58
C ALA A 13 2.97 -2.08 16.20
N ALA A 14 1.88 -1.33 16.07
CA ALA A 14 0.56 -1.77 16.54
C ALA A 14 0.08 -3.01 15.77
N LEU A 15 0.21 -3.01 14.44
CA LEU A 15 -0.14 -4.16 13.59
C LEU A 15 0.74 -5.37 13.86
N ASP A 16 2.05 -5.17 14.06
CA ASP A 16 2.98 -6.24 14.37
C ASP A 16 2.65 -6.88 15.74
N ALA A 17 2.31 -6.06 16.74
CA ALA A 17 1.91 -6.54 18.06
C ALA A 17 0.58 -7.33 18.02
N GLU A 18 -0.41 -6.85 17.27
CA GLU A 18 -1.65 -7.58 17.03
C GLU A 18 -1.38 -8.89 16.27
N THR A 19 -0.55 -8.85 15.23
CA THR A 19 -0.20 -10.05 14.46
C THR A 19 0.45 -11.12 15.35
N ALA A 20 1.35 -10.71 16.24
CA ALA A 20 1.99 -11.61 17.19
C ALA A 20 1.01 -12.20 18.22
N SER A 21 0.02 -11.43 18.68
CA SER A 21 -0.97 -11.91 19.66
C SER A 21 -1.98 -12.90 19.08
N LEU A 22 -2.15 -12.91 17.76
CA LEU A 22 -3.02 -13.85 17.05
C LEU A 22 -2.41 -15.25 16.88
N HIS A 23 -1.12 -15.44 17.18
CA HIS A 23 -0.40 -16.71 17.04
C HIS A 23 -0.62 -17.42 15.68
N PRO A 24 -0.33 -16.73 14.56
CA PRO A 24 -0.69 -17.19 13.22
C PRO A 24 -0.05 -18.54 12.85
N SER A 25 -0.86 -19.47 12.38
CA SER A 25 -0.51 -20.76 11.84
C SER A 25 -0.78 -20.88 10.32
N GLY A 26 -0.33 -21.99 9.73
CA GLY A 26 -0.39 -22.21 8.29
C GLY A 26 0.81 -21.63 7.53
N LYS A 27 0.71 -21.63 6.20
CA LYS A 27 1.79 -21.18 5.30
C LYS A 27 1.36 -20.02 4.42
N LEU A 28 2.22 -19.03 4.32
CA LEU A 28 2.15 -17.92 3.38
C LEU A 28 2.97 -18.26 2.12
N LEU A 29 2.35 -18.16 0.94
CA LEU A 29 3.08 -18.25 -0.33
C LEU A 29 3.50 -16.85 -0.79
N LEU A 30 4.79 -16.71 -1.10
CA LEU A 30 5.36 -15.57 -1.78
C LEU A 30 5.63 -15.95 -3.24
N LEU A 31 4.86 -15.38 -4.17
CA LEU A 31 4.95 -15.71 -5.58
C LEU A 31 5.56 -14.54 -6.38
N GLY A 32 6.72 -14.79 -6.97
CA GLY A 32 7.46 -13.80 -7.76
C GLY A 32 8.96 -14.13 -7.82
N SER A 33 9.74 -13.23 -8.42
CA SER A 33 11.20 -13.39 -8.51
C SER A 33 11.85 -13.49 -7.13
N GLN A 34 12.89 -14.32 -7.01
CA GLN A 34 13.75 -14.38 -5.83
C GLN A 34 14.46 -13.05 -5.56
N ASP A 35 14.53 -12.15 -6.55
CA ASP A 35 15.12 -10.83 -6.42
C ASP A 35 14.14 -9.71 -6.05
N SER A 36 12.85 -10.04 -5.92
CA SER A 36 11.85 -9.08 -5.49
C SER A 36 12.20 -8.47 -4.13
N VAL A 37 12.45 -7.17 -4.10
CA VAL A 37 12.68 -6.41 -2.86
C VAL A 37 11.44 -6.45 -1.97
N PHE A 38 10.25 -6.42 -2.58
CA PHE A 38 8.97 -6.49 -1.89
C PHE A 38 8.79 -7.84 -1.19
N LEU A 39 8.95 -8.97 -1.89
CA LEU A 39 8.81 -10.29 -1.29
C LEU A 39 9.89 -10.56 -0.23
N LYS A 40 11.13 -10.10 -0.45
CA LYS A 40 12.20 -10.17 0.57
C LYS A 40 11.82 -9.40 1.85
N ALA A 41 11.19 -8.24 1.73
CA ALA A 41 10.74 -7.46 2.88
C ALA A 41 9.62 -8.18 3.65
N ILE A 42 8.67 -8.81 2.95
CA ILE A 42 7.62 -9.64 3.56
C ILE A 42 8.25 -10.81 4.28
N LYS A 43 9.11 -11.59 3.62
CA LYS A 43 9.78 -12.75 4.22
C LYS A 43 10.52 -12.38 5.50
N ARG A 44 11.30 -11.30 5.48
CA ARG A 44 12.05 -10.83 6.65
C ARG A 44 11.14 -10.51 7.83
N LYS A 45 10.01 -9.83 7.61
CA LYS A 45 9.07 -9.52 8.70
C LYS A 45 8.29 -10.76 9.14
N ALA A 46 7.88 -11.62 8.21
CA ALA A 46 7.23 -12.88 8.53
C ALA A 46 8.10 -13.74 9.46
N ASP A 47 9.40 -13.82 9.19
CA ASP A 47 10.37 -14.53 10.05
C ASP A 47 10.44 -13.92 11.46
N GLN A 48 10.40 -12.60 11.58
CA GLN A 48 10.37 -11.90 12.87
C GLN A 48 9.10 -12.18 13.67
N LEU A 49 7.98 -12.41 12.99
CA LEU A 49 6.68 -12.71 13.57
C LEU A 49 6.39 -14.21 13.69
N GLY A 50 7.34 -15.08 13.31
CA GLY A 50 7.18 -16.54 13.36
C GLY A 50 6.22 -17.12 12.30
N ILE A 51 5.92 -16.38 11.23
CA ILE A 51 5.04 -16.82 10.15
C ILE A 51 5.84 -17.66 9.14
N ASN A 52 5.35 -18.87 8.85
CA ASN A 52 6.00 -19.77 7.89
C ASN A 52 5.70 -19.34 6.45
N CYS A 53 6.75 -19.19 5.65
CA CYS A 53 6.66 -18.71 4.26
C CYS A 53 7.37 -19.66 3.29
N ASP A 54 6.68 -20.02 2.20
CA ASP A 54 7.30 -20.62 1.03
C ASP A 54 7.50 -19.54 -0.04
N HIS A 55 8.67 -19.50 -0.68
CA HIS A 55 8.93 -18.66 -1.86
C HIS A 55 9.34 -19.57 -3.02
N THR A 56 8.38 -19.96 -3.85
CA THR A 56 8.57 -20.98 -4.90
C THR A 56 7.76 -20.64 -6.15
N SER A 57 8.26 -21.07 -7.32
CA SER A 57 7.53 -21.03 -8.59
C SER A 57 6.60 -22.23 -8.80
N ASN A 58 6.75 -23.29 -8.00
CA ASN A 58 5.93 -24.51 -8.05
C ASN A 58 5.26 -24.73 -6.68
N PRO A 59 4.22 -23.95 -6.35
CA PRO A 59 3.53 -24.05 -5.07
C PRO A 59 2.81 -25.40 -4.94
N LEU A 60 2.98 -26.06 -3.79
CA LEU A 60 2.20 -27.24 -3.41
C LEU A 60 1.19 -26.81 -2.33
N PRO A 61 -0.12 -26.81 -2.62
CA PRO A 61 -1.15 -26.40 -1.66
C PRO A 61 -1.19 -27.34 -0.43
N PRO A 62 -1.82 -26.91 0.68
CA PRO A 62 -2.59 -25.68 0.85
C PRO A 62 -1.77 -24.49 1.40
N TYR A 63 -2.11 -23.29 0.91
CA TYR A 63 -1.63 -22.01 1.45
C TYR A 63 -2.80 -21.26 2.06
N ARG A 64 -2.57 -20.57 3.19
CA ARG A 64 -3.59 -19.76 3.86
C ARG A 64 -3.61 -18.32 3.37
N GLY A 65 -2.47 -17.86 2.86
CA GLY A 65 -2.34 -16.58 2.20
C GLY A 65 -1.36 -16.67 1.05
N ILE A 66 -1.59 -15.86 0.03
CA ILE A 66 -0.74 -15.74 -1.15
C ILE A 66 -0.52 -14.25 -1.38
N VAL A 67 0.75 -13.86 -1.55
CA VAL A 67 1.13 -12.53 -2.04
C VAL A 67 1.84 -12.71 -3.37
N VAL A 68 1.41 -11.95 -4.37
CA VAL A 68 1.95 -12.00 -5.72
C VAL A 68 2.66 -10.69 -6.03
N ASP A 69 3.92 -10.78 -6.40
CA ASP A 69 4.62 -9.66 -7.02
C ASP A 69 4.43 -9.73 -8.55
N SER A 70 3.34 -9.13 -9.02
CA SER A 70 2.96 -9.13 -10.44
C SER A 70 3.95 -8.40 -11.35
N GLU A 71 4.88 -7.62 -10.80
CA GLU A 71 5.93 -6.97 -11.62
C GLU A 71 7.02 -7.96 -12.02
N THR A 72 7.13 -9.07 -11.30
CA THR A 72 8.20 -10.06 -11.49
C THR A 72 7.72 -11.41 -12.00
N VAL A 73 6.40 -11.65 -12.00
CA VAL A 73 5.80 -12.88 -12.51
C VAL A 73 4.47 -12.61 -13.22
N SER A 74 4.28 -13.27 -14.36
CA SER A 74 2.97 -13.35 -15.01
C SER A 74 2.16 -14.46 -14.35
N PHE A 75 1.17 -14.08 -13.53
CA PHE A 75 0.24 -15.02 -12.93
C PHE A 75 -1.09 -14.98 -13.68
N ASN A 76 -1.36 -16.03 -14.45
CA ASN A 76 -2.55 -16.13 -15.33
C ASN A 76 -3.69 -16.99 -14.73
N SER A 77 -3.54 -17.44 -13.49
CA SER A 77 -4.53 -18.27 -12.80
C SER A 77 -5.46 -17.41 -11.94
N ILE A 78 -6.70 -17.85 -11.80
CA ILE A 78 -7.63 -17.26 -10.84
C ILE A 78 -7.12 -17.62 -9.44
N LEU A 79 -6.77 -16.61 -8.65
CA LEU A 79 -6.45 -16.76 -7.24
C LEU A 79 -7.76 -16.87 -6.46
N ASP A 80 -7.87 -17.86 -5.57
CA ASP A 80 -8.99 -17.94 -4.64
C ASP A 80 -9.02 -16.66 -3.78
N PRO A 81 -10.13 -15.89 -3.78
CA PRO A 81 -10.27 -14.70 -2.95
C PRO A 81 -9.96 -14.95 -1.46
N ASP A 82 -10.21 -16.17 -0.97
CA ASP A 82 -9.97 -16.54 0.42
C ASP A 82 -8.50 -16.71 0.77
N VAL A 83 -7.58 -16.68 -0.21
CA VAL A 83 -6.13 -16.69 0.03
C VAL A 83 -5.42 -15.46 -0.50
N ASP A 84 -6.08 -14.62 -1.31
CA ASP A 84 -5.55 -13.35 -1.81
C ASP A 84 -5.56 -12.24 -0.76
N ILE A 85 -4.55 -12.22 0.13
CA ILE A 85 -4.49 -11.28 1.26
C ILE A 85 -4.15 -9.84 0.85
N ASP A 86 -3.59 -9.65 -0.35
CA ASP A 86 -3.28 -8.32 -0.90
C ASP A 86 -4.41 -7.78 -1.79
N HIS A 87 -5.44 -8.59 -2.08
CA HIS A 87 -6.46 -8.27 -3.07
C HIS A 87 -5.84 -7.92 -4.43
N SER A 88 -4.80 -8.63 -4.86
CA SER A 88 -4.18 -8.41 -6.17
C SER A 88 -5.13 -8.80 -7.31
N TYR A 89 -5.94 -9.85 -7.11
CA TYR A 89 -6.85 -10.40 -8.12
C TYR A 89 -8.31 -10.43 -7.67
N SER A 90 -8.55 -10.47 -6.36
CA SER A 90 -9.88 -10.45 -5.77
C SER A 90 -10.42 -9.02 -5.55
N PRO A 91 -11.74 -8.81 -5.44
CA PRO A 91 -12.30 -7.52 -5.01
C PRO A 91 -11.82 -7.14 -3.61
N GLY A 92 -11.51 -5.86 -3.39
CA GLY A 92 -11.05 -5.36 -2.10
C GLY A 92 -9.97 -4.29 -2.24
N MET A 93 -9.68 -3.62 -1.12
CA MET A 93 -8.64 -2.59 -1.04
C MET A 93 -7.26 -3.24 -0.93
N SER A 94 -6.32 -2.83 -1.80
CA SER A 94 -4.94 -3.36 -1.73
C SER A 94 -4.27 -3.01 -0.41
N ALA A 95 -3.26 -3.79 0.02
CA ALA A 95 -2.57 -3.49 1.28
C ALA A 95 -1.86 -2.13 1.24
N VAL A 96 -1.38 -1.70 0.06
CA VAL A 96 -0.80 -0.37 -0.14
C VAL A 96 -1.85 0.72 0.05
N SER A 97 -3.04 0.55 -0.52
CA SER A 97 -4.14 1.51 -0.35
C SER A 97 -4.58 1.62 1.10
N GLN A 98 -4.64 0.49 1.82
CA GLN A 98 -4.92 0.50 3.25
C GLN A 98 -3.81 1.24 4.02
N ALA A 99 -2.54 1.00 3.69
CA ALA A 99 -1.42 1.70 4.33
C ALA A 99 -1.53 3.23 4.15
N VAL A 100 -1.88 3.68 2.95
CA VAL A 100 -2.11 5.11 2.68
C VAL A 100 -3.30 5.64 3.47
N MET A 101 -4.42 4.91 3.49
CA MET A 101 -5.62 5.31 4.22
C MET A 101 -5.34 5.43 5.73
N ASP A 102 -4.75 4.41 6.35
CA ASP A 102 -4.43 4.38 7.78
C ASP A 102 -3.47 5.52 8.15
N LEU A 103 -2.47 5.78 7.30
CA LEU A 103 -1.55 6.90 7.49
C LEU A 103 -2.26 8.26 7.42
N LEU A 104 -3.17 8.46 6.46
CA LEU A 104 -3.91 9.71 6.33
C LEU A 104 -4.88 9.91 7.50
N ILE A 105 -5.56 8.86 7.95
CA ILE A 105 -6.44 8.90 9.12
C ILE A 105 -5.64 9.28 10.37
N GLU A 106 -4.55 8.57 10.65
CA GLU A 106 -3.67 8.85 11.80
C GLU A 106 -3.09 10.27 11.75
N SER A 107 -2.90 10.81 10.55
CA SER A 107 -2.39 12.16 10.34
C SER A 107 -3.48 13.25 10.33
N GLY A 108 -4.77 12.89 10.41
CA GLY A 108 -5.88 13.85 10.32
C GLY A 108 -6.03 14.49 8.94
N LEU A 109 -5.65 13.78 7.87
CA LEU A 109 -5.56 14.29 6.49
C LEU A 109 -6.59 13.68 5.54
N VAL A 110 -7.78 13.35 6.04
CA VAL A 110 -8.87 12.79 5.21
C VAL A 110 -10.09 13.70 5.17
N TRP A 111 -10.70 13.95 6.32
CA TRP A 111 -11.96 14.68 6.42
C TRP A 111 -11.82 16.12 5.88
N GLU A 112 -12.69 16.51 4.96
CA GLU A 112 -12.72 17.81 4.27
C GLU A 112 -11.43 18.18 3.51
N LYS A 113 -10.60 17.19 3.16
CA LYS A 113 -9.36 17.42 2.41
C LYS A 113 -9.54 17.30 0.90
N ASP A 114 -8.86 18.18 0.17
CA ASP A 114 -8.67 18.08 -1.28
C ASP A 114 -7.49 17.14 -1.59
N ILE A 115 -7.79 15.92 -2.04
CA ILE A 115 -6.81 14.86 -2.28
C ILE A 115 -6.76 14.51 -3.76
N THR A 116 -5.56 14.57 -4.36
CA THR A 116 -5.32 14.08 -5.72
C THR A 116 -4.54 12.78 -5.72
N ILE A 117 -5.06 11.76 -6.40
CA ILE A 117 -4.36 10.51 -6.70
C ILE A 117 -3.89 10.55 -8.15
N VAL A 118 -2.60 10.38 -8.39
CA VAL A 118 -2.00 10.27 -9.74
C VAL A 118 -1.62 8.82 -10.00
N GLY A 119 -2.46 8.11 -10.74
CA GLY A 119 -2.31 6.68 -10.99
C GLY A 119 -3.61 5.93 -10.76
N ARG A 120 -3.71 4.73 -11.35
CA ARG A 120 -4.90 3.87 -11.27
C ARG A 120 -4.56 2.38 -11.15
N GLY A 121 -3.30 2.09 -10.81
CA GLY A 121 -2.81 0.73 -10.66
C GLY A 121 -3.20 0.11 -9.32
N HIS A 122 -2.71 -1.10 -9.08
CA HIS A 122 -2.97 -1.87 -7.86
C HIS A 122 -2.61 -1.11 -6.57
N ALA A 123 -1.54 -0.31 -6.59
CA ALA A 123 -1.09 0.47 -5.43
C ALA A 123 -2.14 1.44 -4.85
N VAL A 124 -3.16 1.82 -5.63
CA VAL A 124 -4.26 2.72 -5.21
C VAL A 124 -5.66 2.09 -5.40
N LYS A 125 -5.73 0.77 -5.52
CA LYS A 125 -6.97 0.01 -5.67
C LYS A 125 -7.95 0.28 -4.52
N GLU A 126 -9.17 0.70 -4.88
CA GLU A 126 -10.25 1.16 -3.99
C GLU A 126 -9.96 2.41 -3.14
N LEU A 127 -8.74 3.00 -3.17
CA LEU A 127 -8.38 4.13 -2.32
C LEU A 127 -9.31 5.35 -2.50
N ALA A 128 -9.58 5.73 -3.75
CA ALA A 128 -10.43 6.89 -4.06
C ALA A 128 -11.83 6.76 -3.44
N LYS A 129 -12.42 5.57 -3.51
CA LYS A 129 -13.75 5.28 -2.95
C LYS A 129 -13.77 5.42 -1.44
N TYR A 130 -12.72 4.95 -0.76
CA TYR A 130 -12.65 5.06 0.70
C TYR A 130 -12.37 6.48 1.18
N LEU A 131 -11.57 7.26 0.44
CA LEU A 131 -11.37 8.68 0.74
C LEU A 131 -12.67 9.48 0.59
N ASP A 132 -13.41 9.25 -0.51
CA ASP A 132 -14.73 9.85 -0.76
C ASP A 132 -15.73 9.48 0.35
N PHE A 133 -15.79 8.20 0.73
CA PHE A 133 -16.61 7.72 1.85
C PHE A 133 -16.29 8.40 3.19
N ASN A 134 -15.03 8.86 3.37
CA ASN A 134 -14.59 9.58 4.57
C ASN A 134 -14.62 11.11 4.40
N ASN A 135 -15.43 11.62 3.47
CA ASN A 135 -15.67 13.04 3.21
C ASN A 135 -14.43 13.82 2.73
N ALA A 136 -13.52 13.17 2.00
CA ALA A 136 -12.51 13.88 1.22
C ALA A 136 -13.06 14.27 -0.16
N THR A 137 -12.59 15.39 -0.71
CA THR A 137 -12.79 15.70 -2.13
C THR A 137 -11.66 15.03 -2.93
N VAL A 138 -12.00 14.06 -3.77
CA VAL A 138 -11.01 13.22 -4.46
C VAL A 138 -10.93 13.53 -5.95
N THR A 139 -9.73 13.82 -6.43
CA THR A 139 -9.41 13.88 -7.87
C THR A 139 -8.55 12.69 -8.26
N VAL A 140 -8.99 11.90 -9.25
CA VAL A 140 -8.18 10.82 -9.83
C VAL A 140 -7.60 11.28 -11.17
N ALA A 141 -6.28 11.38 -11.24
CA ALA A 141 -5.51 11.74 -12.42
C ALA A 141 -4.65 10.57 -12.91
N HIS A 142 -4.20 10.65 -14.16
CA HIS A 142 -3.39 9.61 -14.81
C HIS A 142 -2.60 10.20 -15.99
N SER A 143 -1.80 9.37 -16.68
CA SER A 143 -0.96 9.80 -17.80
C SER A 143 -1.70 10.51 -18.94
N LYS A 144 -3.00 10.25 -19.11
CA LYS A 144 -3.88 10.91 -20.11
C LYS A 144 -4.60 12.16 -19.59
N THR A 145 -4.37 12.58 -18.34
CA THR A 145 -4.96 13.81 -17.80
C THR A 145 -4.37 14.99 -18.55
N LYS A 146 -5.21 15.98 -18.92
CA LYS A 146 -4.80 17.12 -19.76
C LYS A 146 -3.65 17.93 -19.16
N SER A 147 -3.64 18.08 -17.85
CA SER A 147 -2.58 18.78 -17.12
C SER A 147 -2.45 18.18 -15.71
N LEU A 148 -1.37 17.44 -15.45
CA LEU A 148 -1.05 16.99 -14.09
C LEU A 148 -0.73 18.17 -13.17
N LEU A 149 -0.12 19.24 -13.70
CA LEU A 149 0.13 20.47 -12.96
C LEU A 149 -1.17 21.02 -12.33
N GLN A 150 -2.23 21.20 -13.12
CA GLN A 150 -3.51 21.70 -12.60
C GLN A 150 -4.18 20.70 -11.65
N ALA A 151 -4.09 19.40 -11.94
CA ALA A 151 -4.69 18.38 -11.08
C ALA A 151 -4.04 18.32 -9.68
N THR A 152 -2.74 18.62 -9.58
CA THR A 152 -1.95 18.54 -8.35
C THR A 152 -1.76 19.89 -7.65
N GLN A 153 -2.14 21.00 -8.29
CA GLN A 153 -1.97 22.34 -7.75
C GLN A 153 -2.91 22.64 -6.58
N ASN A 154 -2.35 23.20 -5.50
CA ASN A 154 -3.08 23.67 -4.32
C ASN A 154 -3.92 22.57 -3.65
N ARG A 155 -3.45 21.32 -3.70
CA ARG A 155 -4.09 20.20 -3.01
C ARG A 155 -3.57 20.09 -1.59
N ASP A 156 -4.40 19.57 -0.70
CA ASP A 156 -3.97 19.27 0.66
C ASP A 156 -3.02 18.08 0.64
N VAL A 157 -3.40 17.03 -0.09
CA VAL A 157 -2.61 15.82 -0.25
C VAL A 157 -2.48 15.44 -1.72
N VAL A 158 -1.28 15.01 -2.13
CA VAL A 158 -1.07 14.40 -3.44
C VAL A 158 -0.40 13.03 -3.30
N ILE A 159 -1.00 12.02 -3.91
CA ILE A 159 -0.54 10.62 -3.90
C ILE A 159 -0.09 10.24 -5.30
N TYR A 160 1.22 10.07 -5.50
CA TYR A 160 1.80 9.59 -6.76
C TYR A 160 1.92 8.07 -6.74
N ALA A 161 1.15 7.40 -7.59
CA ALA A 161 1.07 5.96 -7.75
C ALA A 161 1.34 5.55 -9.21
N THR A 162 2.40 6.14 -9.78
CA THR A 162 2.86 5.89 -11.14
C THR A 162 4.37 5.71 -11.14
N PRO A 163 4.93 4.75 -11.90
CA PRO A 163 6.38 4.54 -11.95
C PRO A 163 7.10 5.68 -12.67
N ILE A 164 6.41 6.42 -13.53
CA ILE A 164 6.97 7.52 -14.31
C ILE A 164 5.96 8.67 -14.34
N ILE A 165 6.46 9.90 -14.16
CA ILE A 165 5.71 11.15 -14.36
C ILE A 165 6.19 11.78 -15.66
N THR A 166 5.29 11.95 -16.63
CA THR A 166 5.61 12.41 -17.99
C THR A 166 5.13 13.84 -18.28
N GLN A 167 4.58 14.54 -17.28
CA GLN A 167 4.08 15.91 -17.40
C GLN A 167 4.53 16.72 -16.20
N ASP A 168 4.49 18.05 -16.31
CA ASP A 168 4.73 18.93 -15.18
C ASP A 168 3.76 18.66 -14.03
N ILE A 169 4.28 18.76 -12.81
CA ILE A 169 3.53 18.60 -11.56
C ILE A 169 3.64 19.86 -10.71
N SER A 170 2.68 20.06 -9.81
CA SER A 170 2.77 21.11 -8.82
C SER A 170 3.63 20.68 -7.65
N TYR A 171 4.47 21.61 -7.18
CA TYR A 171 5.17 21.49 -5.89
C TYR A 171 4.43 22.24 -4.76
N ASN A 172 3.26 22.82 -5.07
CA ASN A 172 2.44 23.57 -4.11
C ASN A 172 1.35 22.69 -3.49
N THR A 173 1.78 21.59 -2.85
CA THR A 173 0.91 20.75 -2.00
C THR A 173 0.99 21.27 -0.56
N ARG A 174 -0.14 21.35 0.14
CA ARG A 174 -0.22 22.02 1.45
C ARG A 174 0.26 21.14 2.60
N ASP A 175 -0.23 19.91 2.69
CA ASP A 175 -0.09 19.09 3.90
C ASP A 175 0.82 17.87 3.72
N LEU A 176 0.69 17.11 2.62
CA LEU A 176 1.46 15.87 2.45
C LEU A 176 1.58 15.43 0.99
N VAL A 177 2.78 14.99 0.60
CA VAL A 177 2.99 14.20 -0.63
C VAL A 177 3.37 12.76 -0.28
N ILE A 178 2.66 11.80 -0.85
CA ILE A 178 2.95 10.37 -0.77
C ILE A 178 3.38 9.89 -2.16
N ASP A 179 4.63 9.48 -2.31
CA ASP A 179 5.21 9.00 -3.58
C ASP A 179 5.45 7.50 -3.53
N LEU A 180 4.45 6.73 -3.93
CA LEU A 180 4.47 5.28 -3.95
C LEU A 180 5.36 4.73 -5.08
N GLY A 181 5.54 5.51 -6.16
CA GLY A 181 6.33 5.12 -7.33
C GLY A 181 7.80 5.58 -7.27
N ASN A 182 8.17 6.37 -6.26
CA ASN A 182 9.45 7.08 -6.21
C ASN A 182 9.76 7.83 -7.51
N SER A 183 8.74 8.50 -8.07
CA SER A 183 8.78 9.09 -9.40
C SER A 183 8.73 10.63 -9.40
N VAL A 184 8.59 11.26 -8.24
CA VAL A 184 8.67 12.73 -8.11
C VAL A 184 10.12 13.18 -8.33
N PRO A 185 10.42 14.05 -9.33
CA PRO A 185 11.81 14.32 -9.74
C PRO A 185 12.59 15.26 -8.80
N HIS A 186 11.92 16.19 -8.10
CA HIS A 186 12.57 17.16 -7.21
C HIS A 186 11.79 17.32 -5.89
N PRO A 187 11.73 16.26 -5.06
CA PRO A 187 10.93 16.29 -3.83
C PRO A 187 11.40 17.37 -2.82
N ASP A 188 12.65 17.83 -2.92
CA ASP A 188 13.22 18.94 -2.15
C ASP A 188 12.54 20.30 -2.40
N ARG A 189 11.81 20.44 -3.51
CA ARG A 189 11.03 21.65 -3.82
C ARG A 189 9.66 21.70 -3.14
N LEU A 190 9.26 20.61 -2.46
CA LEU A 190 8.01 20.56 -1.71
C LEU A 190 8.15 21.32 -0.38
N ASN A 191 7.16 22.14 -0.07
CA ASN A 191 7.09 22.87 1.21
C ASN A 191 6.28 22.12 2.28
N CYS A 192 6.00 20.82 2.06
CA CYS A 192 5.27 19.95 2.95
C CYS A 192 6.02 18.63 3.17
N PRO A 193 5.67 17.84 4.20
CA PRO A 193 6.17 16.48 4.35
C PRO A 193 6.06 15.66 3.06
N TYR A 194 7.10 14.89 2.77
CA TYR A 194 7.19 13.97 1.65
C TYR A 194 7.54 12.57 2.16
N VAL A 195 6.81 11.56 1.68
CA VAL A 195 7.08 10.15 2.03
C VAL A 195 7.09 9.26 0.79
N ASN A 196 8.15 8.48 0.65
CA ASN A 196 8.30 7.43 -0.38
C ASN A 196 8.62 6.05 0.21
N ARG A 197 8.43 5.87 1.53
CA ARG A 197 8.80 4.66 2.27
C ARG A 197 7.62 4.05 3.03
N ILE A 198 6.47 3.92 2.38
CA ILE A 198 5.28 3.33 3.01
C ILE A 198 5.35 1.80 3.14
N GLY A 199 6.28 1.15 2.42
CA GLY A 199 6.36 -0.30 2.33
C GLY A 199 6.45 -1.04 3.68
N GLN A 200 7.03 -0.42 4.71
CA GLN A 200 7.04 -1.02 6.06
C GLN A 200 5.61 -1.23 6.60
N LEU A 201 4.74 -0.23 6.45
CA LEU A 201 3.35 -0.31 6.89
C LEU A 201 2.57 -1.30 6.03
N THR A 202 2.77 -1.27 4.71
CA THR A 202 2.17 -2.25 3.77
C THR A 202 2.47 -3.70 4.19
N VAL A 203 3.73 -4.02 4.51
CA VAL A 203 4.11 -5.38 4.92
C VAL A 203 3.44 -5.76 6.25
N SER A 204 3.34 -4.83 7.20
CA SER A 204 2.67 -5.06 8.49
C SER A 204 1.17 -5.36 8.28
N ILE A 205 0.51 -4.63 7.39
CA ILE A 205 -0.88 -4.87 7.00
C ILE A 205 -1.07 -6.25 6.37
N LEU A 206 -0.20 -6.64 5.43
CA LEU A 206 -0.29 -7.95 4.77
C LEU A 206 -0.22 -9.10 5.78
N LEU A 207 0.76 -9.06 6.68
CA LEU A 207 0.95 -10.12 7.67
C LEU A 207 -0.16 -10.11 8.73
N ASN A 208 -0.70 -8.94 9.07
CA ASN A 208 -1.87 -8.84 9.94
C ASN A 208 -3.13 -9.43 9.28
N ARG A 209 -3.36 -9.18 7.99
CA ARG A 209 -4.45 -9.80 7.22
C ARG A 209 -4.31 -11.33 7.16
N PHE A 210 -3.09 -11.83 6.98
CA PHE A 210 -2.79 -13.26 7.05
C PHE A 210 -3.17 -13.85 8.42
N ALA A 211 -2.76 -13.20 9.51
CA ALA A 211 -3.04 -13.66 10.87
C ALA A 211 -4.53 -13.58 11.24
N LYS A 212 -5.24 -12.50 10.86
CA LYS A 212 -6.68 -12.35 11.14
C LYS A 212 -7.55 -13.42 10.50
N LYS A 213 -7.12 -14.03 9.40
CA LYS A 213 -7.83 -15.18 8.82
C LYS A 213 -7.88 -16.37 9.79
N GLU A 214 -7.03 -16.45 10.82
CA GLU A 214 -7.07 -17.47 11.88
C GLU A 214 -8.23 -17.26 12.86
N SER A 215 -8.55 -16.01 13.17
CA SER A 215 -9.46 -15.64 14.27
C SER A 215 -10.94 -15.86 13.98
N VAL A 216 -11.29 -16.36 12.78
CA VAL A 216 -12.69 -16.58 12.34
C VAL A 216 -13.22 -17.96 12.80
N TRP A 217 -12.43 -18.75 13.54
CA TRP A 217 -12.80 -20.09 14.01
C TRP A 217 -12.62 -20.29 15.52
N ILE A 218 -13.11 -19.35 16.35
CA ILE A 218 -13.32 -19.56 17.79
C ILE A 218 -14.74 -19.12 18.16
#